data_AF-A0A9E4AK94-F1
#
_entry.id   AF-A0A9E4AK94-F1
#
_cell.length_a   1.000
_cell.length_b   1.000
_cell.length_c   1.000
_cell.angle_alpha   90.00
_cell.angle_beta   90.00
_cell.angle_gamma   90.00
#
_symmetry.space_group_name_H-M   'P 1'
#
loop_
_entity.id
_entity.type
_entity.pdbx_description
1 polymer ?
#
loop_
_entity_poly.entity_id
_entity_poly.type
_entity_poly.pdbx_seq_one_letter_code
_entity_poly.pdbx_strand_id
1 'polypeptide(L)'
;MAEYGVTIKPGQAMTRLQVSCMHQSGLLYVVPAEKSWVCSQDLMPAHALAGFLREVTALEDPRVADIMQRWGVYFRELPLEDAPEE
;
A
#
# COMPACT_ATOMS: atom_id res chain seq x y z
N MET A 1 17.04 18.64 -1.86
CA MET A 1 17.38 17.48 -2.73
C MET A 1 16.22 16.51 -2.67
N ALA A 2 15.93 15.78 -3.74
CA ALA A 2 14.93 14.71 -3.68
C ALA A 2 15.45 13.62 -2.73
N GLU A 3 14.70 13.31 -1.69
CA GLU A 3 15.00 12.14 -0.85
C GLU A 3 14.78 10.89 -1.69
N TYR A 4 15.84 10.07 -1.81
CA TYR A 4 15.72 8.74 -2.37
C TYR A 4 15.26 7.75 -1.30
N GLY A 5 14.56 6.71 -1.72
CA GLY A 5 13.92 5.72 -0.85
C GLY A 5 12.40 5.83 -0.88
N VAL A 6 11.77 5.37 0.20
CA VAL A 6 10.32 5.43 0.42
C VAL A 6 10.06 6.42 1.55
N THR A 7 9.51 7.59 1.23
CA THR A 7 9.19 8.63 2.21
C THR A 7 7.68 8.77 2.33
N ILE A 8 7.17 8.66 3.56
CA ILE A 8 5.74 8.87 3.87
C ILE A 8 5.57 10.29 4.42
N LYS A 9 4.75 11.10 3.75
CA LYS A 9 4.43 12.47 4.16
C LYS A 9 2.93 12.53 4.48
N PRO A 10 2.54 12.33 5.74
CA PRO A 10 1.15 12.47 6.16
C PRO A 10 0.70 13.92 6.04
N GLY A 11 -0.57 14.11 5.70
CA GLY A 11 -1.21 15.42 5.59
C GLY A 11 -2.66 15.34 6.06
N GLN A 12 -3.26 16.49 6.38
CA GLN A 12 -4.58 16.57 7.03
C GLN A 12 -5.75 15.95 6.23
N ALA A 13 -5.60 15.77 4.92
CA ALA A 13 -6.64 15.20 4.05
C ALA A 13 -6.11 14.04 3.18
N MET A 14 -4.80 13.86 3.11
CA MET A 14 -4.17 12.92 2.21
C MET A 14 -2.76 12.58 2.70
N THR A 15 -2.34 11.35 2.48
CA THR A 15 -0.96 10.93 2.69
C THR A 15 -0.27 10.75 1.36
N ARG A 16 0.90 11.35 1.21
CA ARG A 16 1.74 11.20 0.01
C ARG A 16 2.92 10.28 0.34
N LEU A 17 3.02 9.16 -0.36
CA LEU A 17 4.19 8.31 -0.35
C LEU A 17 5.02 8.61 -1.59
N GLN A 18 6.26 9.03 -1.38
CA GLN A 18 7.23 9.23 -2.44
C GLN A 18 8.14 8.01 -2.52
N VAL A 19 8.19 7.36 -3.68
CA VAL A 19 9.06 6.21 -3.95
C VAL A 19 10.01 6.62 -5.05
N SER A 20 11.27 6.92 -4.73
CA SER A 20 12.18 7.54 -5.70
C SER A 20 13.63 7.07 -5.55
N CYS A 21 14.30 6.87 -6.68
CA CYS A 21 15.74 6.64 -6.81
C CYS A 21 16.23 7.25 -8.12
N MET A 22 17.51 7.04 -8.47
CA MET A 22 18.09 7.56 -9.72
C MET A 22 17.52 6.91 -11.00
N HIS A 23 16.85 5.75 -10.89
CA HIS A 23 16.31 5.00 -12.04
C HIS A 23 14.79 5.13 -12.19
N GLN A 24 14.07 5.44 -11.10
CA GLN A 24 12.62 5.47 -11.09
C GLN A 24 12.10 6.40 -9.99
N SER A 25 11.04 7.14 -10.27
CA SER A 25 10.41 8.05 -9.32
C SER A 25 8.89 8.04 -9.50
N GLY A 26 8.17 7.98 -8.39
CA GLY A 26 6.72 7.99 -8.36
C GLY A 26 6.17 8.58 -7.06
N LEU A 27 4.92 9.06 -7.15
CA LEU A 27 4.12 9.50 -6.02
C LEU A 27 2.89 8.62 -5.93
N LEU A 28 2.63 8.11 -4.74
CA LEU A 28 1.40 7.41 -4.39
C LEU A 28 0.61 8.29 -3.42
N TYR A 29 -0.68 8.46 -3.69
CA TYR A 29 -1.57 9.24 -2.85
C TYR A 29 -2.58 8.31 -2.21
N VAL A 30 -2.68 8.37 -0.89
CA VAL A 30 -3.73 7.73 -0.13
C VAL A 30 -4.68 8.81 0.34
N VAL A 31 -5.94 8.68 -0.07
CA VAL A 31 -7.05 9.55 0.31
C VAL A 31 -8.14 8.70 0.96
N PRO A 32 -9.01 9.30 1.79
CA PRO A 32 -10.17 8.60 2.33
C PRO A 32 -11.05 8.03 1.21
N ALA A 33 -11.42 6.75 1.33
CA ALA A 33 -12.27 6.03 0.38
C ALA A 33 -13.19 5.04 1.12
N GLU A 34 -14.14 4.43 0.40
CA GLU A 34 -15.19 3.54 0.96
C GLU A 34 -14.65 2.43 1.87
N LYS A 35 -13.50 1.84 1.54
CA LYS A 35 -12.89 0.76 2.34
C LYS A 35 -11.86 1.24 3.36
N SER A 36 -11.53 2.53 3.40
CA SER A 36 -10.44 3.09 4.23
C SER A 36 -10.87 4.19 5.18
N TRP A 37 -12.09 4.72 5.08
CA TRP A 37 -12.59 5.82 5.93
C TRP A 37 -12.67 5.49 7.42
N VAL A 38 -12.76 4.20 7.77
CA VAL A 38 -12.88 3.72 9.16
C VAL A 38 -11.57 3.84 9.95
N CYS A 39 -10.44 4.04 9.27
CA CYS A 39 -9.13 4.12 9.88
C CYS A 39 -8.76 5.57 10.25
N SER A 40 -8.00 5.77 11.32
CA SER A 40 -7.45 7.09 11.66
C SER A 40 -6.52 7.59 10.54
N GLN A 41 -6.40 8.91 10.38
CA GLN A 41 -5.61 9.48 9.27
C GLN A 41 -4.15 9.00 9.25
N ASP A 42 -3.55 8.82 10.43
CA ASP A 42 -2.17 8.36 10.56
C ASP A 42 -1.97 6.90 10.15
N LEU A 43 -3.00 6.06 10.31
CA LEU A 43 -2.97 4.63 10.00
C LEU A 43 -3.62 4.30 8.64
N MET A 44 -4.34 5.25 8.04
CA MET A 44 -5.01 5.10 6.75
C MET A 44 -4.10 4.59 5.61
N PRO A 45 -2.83 5.02 5.47
CA PRO A 45 -1.94 4.46 4.46
C PRO A 45 -1.68 2.97 4.65
N ALA A 46 -1.51 2.52 5.89
CA ALA A 46 -1.28 1.11 6.18
C ALA A 46 -2.55 0.29 5.87
N HIS A 47 -3.71 0.74 6.35
CA HIS A 47 -5.00 0.10 6.13
C HIS A 47 -5.35 0.01 4.63
N ALA A 48 -5.24 1.13 3.91
CA ALA A 48 -5.56 1.18 2.49
C ALA A 48 -4.63 0.30 1.65
N LEU A 49 -3.31 0.33 1.91
CA LEU A 49 -2.35 -0.46 1.15
C LEU A 49 -2.45 -1.95 1.45
N ALA A 50 -2.65 -2.34 2.72
CA ALA A 50 -2.86 -3.74 3.08
C ALA A 50 -4.14 -4.29 2.42
N GLY A 51 -5.26 -3.56 2.50
CA GLY A 51 -6.51 -3.97 1.87
C GLY A 51 -6.44 -4.02 0.35
N PHE A 52 -5.83 -3.01 -0.29
CA PHE A 52 -5.63 -2.97 -1.74
C PHE A 52 -4.78 -4.15 -2.22
N LEU A 53 -3.62 -4.38 -1.60
CA LEU A 53 -2.72 -5.46 -2.00
C LEU A 53 -3.35 -6.83 -1.77
N ARG A 54 -4.10 -7.01 -0.67
CA ARG A 54 -4.88 -8.23 -0.43
C ARG A 54 -5.84 -8.51 -1.58
N GLU A 55 -6.65 -7.52 -1.95
CA GLU A 55 -7.62 -7.67 -3.04
C GLU A 55 -6.92 -7.93 -4.37
N VAL A 56 -5.83 -7.23 -4.68
CA VAL A 56 -5.02 -7.46 -5.88
C VAL A 56 -4.49 -8.89 -5.94
N THR A 57 -3.95 -9.42 -4.83
CA THR A 57 -3.45 -10.81 -4.79
C THR A 57 -4.58 -11.84 -4.85
N ALA A 58 -5.74 -11.54 -4.27
CA ALA A 58 -6.91 -12.43 -4.28
C ALA A 58 -7.57 -12.54 -5.67
N LEU A 59 -7.22 -11.67 -6.62
CA LEU A 59 -7.66 -11.82 -8.01
C LEU A 59 -7.09 -13.07 -8.69
N GLU A 60 -5.96 -13.59 -8.19
CA GLU A 60 -5.22 -14.72 -8.77
C GLU A 60 -4.98 -14.58 -10.29
N ASP A 61 -4.92 -13.33 -10.79
CA ASP A 61 -4.74 -13.04 -12.21
C ASP A 61 -3.26 -13.28 -12.61
N PRO A 62 -2.99 -14.16 -13.60
CA PRO A 62 -1.63 -14.52 -13.98
C PRO A 62 -0.81 -13.32 -14.50
N ARG A 63 -1.46 -12.29 -15.03
CA ARG A 63 -0.78 -11.06 -15.50
C ARG A 63 -0.28 -10.23 -14.32
N VAL A 64 -1.07 -10.16 -13.25
CA VAL A 64 -0.67 -9.48 -12.00
C VAL A 64 0.49 -10.24 -11.36
N ALA A 65 0.39 -11.57 -11.29
CA ALA A 65 1.46 -12.42 -10.77
C ALA A 65 2.79 -12.29 -11.56
N ASP A 66 2.74 -12.25 -12.89
CA ASP A 66 3.93 -12.02 -13.74
C ASP A 66 4.58 -10.66 -13.46
N ILE A 67 3.78 -9.59 -13.36
CA ILE A 67 4.28 -8.26 -13.03
C ILE A 67 4.94 -8.27 -11.65
N MET A 68 4.27 -8.82 -10.65
CA MET A 68 4.79 -8.95 -9.28
C MET A 68 6.13 -9.70 -9.26
N GLN A 69 6.23 -10.82 -9.98
CA GLN A 69 7.46 -11.61 -10.10
C GLN A 69 8.59 -10.84 -10.78
N ARG A 70 8.32 -10.17 -11.90
CA ARG A 70 9.32 -9.38 -12.65
C ARG A 70 9.94 -8.26 -11.83
N TRP A 71 9.16 -7.67 -10.93
CA TRP A 71 9.64 -6.63 -10.01
C TRP A 71 10.11 -7.18 -8.66
N GLY A 72 9.96 -8.48 -8.40
CA GLY A 72 10.32 -9.12 -7.13
C GLY A 72 9.48 -8.66 -5.94
N VAL A 73 8.22 -8.25 -6.18
CA VAL A 73 7.31 -7.74 -5.15
C VAL A 73 6.25 -8.79 -4.84
N TYR A 74 6.09 -9.11 -3.56
CA TYR A 74 5.09 -10.06 -3.09
C TYR A 74 4.38 -9.48 -1.88
N PHE A 75 3.07 -9.72 -1.79
CA PHE A 75 2.28 -9.39 -0.62
C PHE A 75 1.71 -10.66 -0.02
N ARG A 76 1.82 -10.80 1.30
CA ARG A 76 1.22 -11.87 2.08
C ARG A 76 0.42 -11.23 3.19
N GLU A 77 -0.88 -11.50 3.22
CA GLU A 77 -1.74 -11.07 4.32
C GLU A 77 -1.26 -11.71 5.64
N LEU A 78 -1.30 -10.93 6.71
CA LEU A 78 -1.02 -11.39 8.07
C LEU A 78 -2.35 -11.42 8.84
N PRO A 79 -2.54 -12.37 9.76
CA PRO A 79 -3.70 -12.33 10.66
C PRO A 79 -3.66 -11.05 11.50
N LEU A 80 -4.83 -10.51 11.84
CA LEU A 80 -4.91 -9.44 12.83
C LEU A 80 -4.67 -10.04 14.22
N GLU A 81 -3.87 -9.37 15.05
CA GLU A 81 -3.50 -9.88 16.39
C GLU A 81 -4.72 -10.10 17.30
N ASP A 82 -5.83 -9.36 17.05
CA ASP A 82 -7.10 -9.47 17.79
C ASP A 82 -8.23 -10.11 16.97
N ALA A 83 -7.93 -10.78 15.84
CA ALA A 83 -8.97 -11.53 15.13
C ALA A 83 -9.41 -12.71 16.02
N PRO A 84 -10.72 -12.93 16.22
CA PRO A 84 -11.18 -14.13 16.91
C PRO A 84 -10.65 -15.36 16.17
N GLU A 85 -10.01 -16.28 16.89
CA GLU A 85 -9.60 -17.57 16.35
C GLU A 85 -10.84 -18.28 15.79
N GLU A 86 -10.82 -18.65 14.50
CA GLU A 86 -11.88 -19.42 13.83
C GLU A 86 -11.84 -20.91 14.22
#